data_AF-A0AAV1HM63-F1
#
_entry.id   AF-A0AAV1HM63-F1
#
_cell.length_a   1.000
_cell.length_b   1.000
_cell.length_c   1.000
_cell.angle_alpha   90.00
_cell.angle_beta   90.00
_cell.angle_gamma   90.00
#
_symmetry.space_group_name_H-M   'P 1'
#
loop_
_entity.id
_entity.type
_entity.pdbx_description
1 polymer ?
#
loop_
_entity_poly.entity_id
_entity_poly.type
_entity_poly.pdbx_seq_one_letter_code
_entity_poly.pdbx_strand_id
1 'polypeptide(L)'
;MQLSVRETLDLIFEDEEGTEVEPEIEEDVSEVEDNTDFDPHIEDTDMSTDVEEEAPEEQTPEETFKSKNGDFLWASSPQDRSGGKRVENIIKMTPGPTQYATSRVDDIKSSFQLFLPESIEGIILDMTNLEGKRVFGDAWRELDLVDLQAYIGLLILAGVYRSNNEATKSLWDEESGRPMFQATMSLQQFHVIDREVVG
;
A
#
# COMPACT_ATOMS: atom_id res chain seq x y z
N MET A 1 11.09 -2.68 43.57
CA MET A 1 9.64 -2.74 43.32
C MET A 1 9.47 -2.79 41.82
N GLN A 2 8.92 -3.87 41.27
CA GLN A 2 8.53 -3.94 39.86
C GLN A 2 7.07 -3.52 39.81
N LEU A 3 6.78 -2.39 39.17
CA LEU A 3 5.41 -1.99 38.84
C LEU A 3 4.90 -2.88 37.70
N SER A 4 3.67 -3.32 37.81
CA SER A 4 2.96 -4.04 36.76
C SER A 4 2.68 -3.10 35.59
N VAL A 5 2.62 -3.64 34.36
CA VAL A 5 2.29 -2.90 33.13
C VAL A 5 0.97 -2.12 33.27
N ARG A 6 0.05 -2.62 34.09
CA ARG A 6 -1.23 -1.95 34.38
C ARG A 6 -1.05 -0.72 35.26
N GLU A 7 -0.21 -0.81 36.29
CA GLU A 7 0.07 0.30 37.19
C GLU A 7 0.85 1.42 36.50
N THR A 8 1.66 1.11 35.48
CA THR A 8 2.32 2.12 34.65
C THR A 8 1.37 2.85 33.70
N LEU A 9 0.29 2.19 33.26
CA LEU A 9 -0.70 2.81 32.37
C LEU A 9 -1.56 3.79 33.16
N ASP A 10 -2.00 3.42 34.36
CA ASP A 10 -2.82 4.30 35.20
C ASP A 10 -2.07 5.61 35.58
N LEU A 11 -0.74 5.53 35.78
CA LEU A 11 0.12 6.69 36.06
C LEU A 11 0.34 7.63 34.86
N ILE A 12 0.04 7.21 33.63
CA ILE A 12 0.23 8.01 32.41
C ILE A 12 -1.06 8.77 32.05
N PHE A 13 -2.23 8.30 32.49
CA PHE A 13 -3.52 8.81 32.04
C PHE A 13 -4.33 9.59 33.11
N GLU A 14 -3.81 9.77 34.31
CA GLU A 14 -4.41 10.67 35.29
C GLU A 14 -3.86 12.11 35.11
N ASP A 15 -4.63 12.91 34.35
CA ASP A 15 -4.86 14.36 34.49
C ASP A 15 -4.92 15.07 33.12
N GLU A 16 -6.12 15.31 32.58
CA GLU A 16 -6.58 16.68 32.32
C GLU A 16 -8.09 16.73 32.04
N GLU A 17 -8.74 17.53 32.87
CA GLU A 17 -10.16 17.80 32.97
C GLU A 17 -10.58 18.84 31.90
N GLY A 18 -11.59 18.48 31.10
CA GLY A 18 -12.59 19.38 30.48
C GLY A 18 -12.12 20.54 29.59
N THR A 19 -12.42 20.45 28.29
CA THR A 19 -12.92 21.59 27.49
C THR A 19 -13.67 21.07 26.26
N GLU A 20 -14.97 21.40 26.17
CA GLU A 20 -15.78 21.23 24.97
C GLU A 20 -15.27 22.17 23.88
N VAL A 21 -14.83 21.63 22.75
CA VAL A 21 -14.55 22.42 21.54
C VAL A 21 -15.02 21.61 20.33
N GLU A 22 -16.09 22.08 19.67
CA GLU A 22 -16.43 21.67 18.31
C GLU A 22 -15.41 22.28 17.33
N PRO A 23 -14.90 21.52 16.33
CA PRO A 23 -14.25 22.15 15.20
C PRO A 23 -15.04 21.94 13.91
N GLU A 24 -15.57 23.04 13.36
CA GLU A 24 -15.73 23.21 11.91
C GLU A 24 -14.34 23.41 11.31
N ILE A 25 -13.95 22.62 10.30
CA ILE A 25 -12.76 22.89 9.50
C ILE A 25 -12.98 22.45 8.05
N GLU A 26 -12.90 23.42 7.14
CA GLU A 26 -12.70 23.21 5.70
C GLU A 26 -11.24 22.76 5.49
N GLU A 27 -11.05 21.60 4.84
CA GLU A 27 -9.72 21.07 4.50
C GLU A 27 -9.45 21.27 3.01
N ASP A 28 -8.48 22.11 2.70
CA ASP A 28 -7.81 22.20 1.39
C ASP A 28 -6.52 21.39 1.49
N VAL A 29 -6.55 20.15 1.01
CA VAL A 29 -5.40 19.23 0.99
C VAL A 29 -4.88 19.18 -0.44
N SER A 30 -3.68 19.73 -0.67
CA SER A 30 -2.95 19.51 -1.93
C SER A 30 -1.84 18.49 -1.69
N GLU A 31 -2.03 17.28 -2.21
CA GLU A 31 -1.00 16.25 -2.27
C GLU A 31 -0.33 16.28 -3.66
N VAL A 32 1.00 16.37 -3.68
CA VAL A 32 1.79 16.19 -4.90
C VAL A 32 2.38 14.79 -4.87
N GLU A 33 1.68 13.83 -5.48
CA GLU A 33 2.20 12.47 -5.64
C GLU A 33 3.19 12.38 -6.82
N ASP A 34 4.31 11.69 -6.57
CA ASP A 34 5.36 11.38 -7.54
C ASP A 34 4.91 10.20 -8.41
N ASN A 35 4.32 10.52 -9.56
CA ASN A 35 3.83 9.55 -10.53
C ASN A 35 5.01 8.88 -11.26
N THR A 36 5.31 7.63 -10.95
CA THR A 36 6.12 6.78 -11.84
C THR A 36 5.19 5.92 -12.70
N ASP A 37 4.84 6.45 -13.87
CA ASP A 37 4.10 5.69 -14.90
C ASP A 37 4.92 4.44 -15.30
N PHE A 38 4.34 3.27 -15.04
CA PHE A 38 4.92 1.98 -15.43
C PHE A 38 4.40 1.62 -16.84
N ASP A 39 5.27 1.70 -17.85
CA ASP A 39 4.96 1.37 -19.25
C ASP A 39 5.12 -0.16 -19.51
N PRO A 40 4.06 -0.90 -19.87
CA PRO A 40 4.11 -2.33 -20.07
C PRO A 40 4.33 -2.67 -21.55
N HIS A 41 5.53 -2.41 -22.08
CA HIS A 41 5.91 -2.96 -23.38
C HIS A 41 7.29 -3.62 -23.33
N ILE A 42 7.30 -4.85 -22.79
CA ILE A 42 8.40 -5.79 -22.97
C ILE A 42 7.88 -6.85 -23.95
N GLU A 43 8.20 -6.69 -25.24
CA GLU A 43 8.04 -7.76 -26.21
C GLU A 43 9.15 -8.78 -25.99
N ASP A 44 8.78 -9.94 -25.44
CA ASP A 44 9.61 -11.14 -25.41
C ASP A 44 9.84 -11.65 -26.84
N THR A 45 10.97 -11.30 -27.44
CA THR A 45 11.42 -11.87 -28.73
C THR A 45 12.66 -12.73 -28.52
N ASP A 46 12.42 -14.05 -28.43
CA ASP A 46 13.44 -15.10 -28.50
C ASP A 46 13.72 -15.43 -29.98
N MET A 47 14.91 -15.12 -30.50
CA MET A 47 15.35 -15.64 -31.81
C MET A 47 16.87 -15.82 -31.88
N SER A 48 17.26 -17.03 -32.30
CA SER A 48 18.63 -17.54 -32.32
C SER A 48 19.46 -17.03 -33.51
N THR A 49 20.76 -16.85 -33.24
CA THR A 49 21.94 -16.89 -34.13
C THR A 49 21.75 -16.70 -35.64
N ASP A 50 22.40 -15.68 -36.19
CA ASP A 50 23.23 -15.86 -37.38
C ASP A 50 24.43 -14.91 -37.38
N VAL A 51 25.57 -15.41 -37.85
CA VAL A 51 26.85 -14.70 -37.96
C VAL A 51 26.86 -13.96 -39.27
N GLU A 52 27.19 -12.66 -39.31
CA GLU A 52 28.02 -12.09 -40.39
C GLU A 52 28.45 -10.62 -40.16
N GLU A 53 29.75 -10.44 -40.42
CA GLU A 53 30.55 -9.26 -40.84
C GLU A 53 30.45 -7.90 -40.12
N GLU A 54 31.62 -7.49 -39.62
CA GLU A 54 31.91 -6.18 -39.04
C GLU A 54 31.79 -5.03 -40.05
N ALA A 55 31.03 -4.00 -39.66
CA ALA A 55 31.21 -2.63 -40.10
C ALA A 55 31.71 -1.80 -38.89
N PRO A 56 32.72 -0.93 -39.03
CA PRO A 56 33.18 -0.14 -37.90
C PRO A 56 32.16 0.95 -37.58
N GLU A 57 31.43 0.80 -36.48
CA GLU A 57 30.63 1.89 -35.90
C GLU A 57 31.57 2.99 -35.39
N GLU A 58 31.28 4.23 -35.76
CA GLU A 58 31.94 5.41 -35.21
C GLU A 58 31.70 5.47 -33.70
N GLN A 59 32.76 5.22 -32.93
CA GLN A 59 32.72 5.26 -31.47
C GLN A 59 32.41 6.69 -31.01
N THR A 60 31.18 6.93 -30.56
CA THR A 60 30.88 8.07 -29.70
C THR A 60 31.69 7.88 -28.40
N PRO A 61 32.43 8.88 -27.91
CA PRO A 61 33.26 8.70 -26.72
C PRO A 61 32.38 8.36 -25.52
N GLU A 62 32.68 7.27 -24.82
CA GLU A 62 32.03 6.90 -23.57
C GLU A 62 32.29 7.99 -22.52
N GLU A 63 31.27 8.80 -22.23
CA GLU A 63 31.37 9.84 -21.24
C GLU A 63 31.15 9.24 -19.84
N THR A 64 32.18 9.32 -19.00
CA THR A 64 32.10 8.91 -17.60
C THR A 64 31.97 10.15 -16.71
N PHE A 65 30.85 10.26 -16.00
CA PHE A 65 30.54 11.33 -15.07
C PHE A 65 30.93 10.95 -13.65
N LYS A 66 31.55 11.89 -12.92
CA LYS A 66 32.00 11.67 -11.55
C LYS A 66 31.08 12.36 -10.56
N SER A 67 30.69 11.63 -9.51
CA SER A 67 29.91 12.19 -8.38
C SER A 67 30.68 13.31 -7.68
N LYS A 68 29.96 14.24 -7.03
CA LYS A 68 30.52 15.44 -6.38
C LYS A 68 31.59 15.14 -5.30
N ASN A 69 31.43 14.03 -4.59
CA ASN A 69 32.41 13.51 -3.61
C ASN A 69 33.54 12.71 -4.25
N GLY A 70 33.40 12.36 -5.52
CA GLY A 70 34.40 11.66 -6.30
C GLY A 70 34.44 10.15 -6.11
N ASP A 71 33.53 9.60 -5.32
CA ASP A 71 33.53 8.18 -4.96
C ASP A 71 32.83 7.29 -5.99
N PHE A 72 31.99 7.88 -6.86
CA PHE A 72 31.21 7.16 -7.85
C PHE A 72 31.43 7.72 -9.25
N LEU A 73 31.49 6.81 -10.22
CA LEU A 73 31.61 7.09 -11.64
C LEU A 73 30.43 6.45 -12.36
N TRP A 74 29.74 7.24 -13.18
CA TRP A 74 28.57 6.85 -13.97
C TRP A 74 28.96 6.89 -15.44
N ALA A 75 28.75 5.80 -16.18
CA ALA A 75 28.98 5.78 -17.62
C ALA A 75 27.68 6.12 -18.37
N SER A 76 27.79 6.83 -19.49
CA SER A 76 26.66 7.14 -20.38
C SER A 76 26.16 5.93 -21.17
N SER A 77 27.01 4.91 -21.36
CA SER A 77 26.67 3.64 -21.99
C SER A 77 26.50 2.53 -20.95
N PRO A 78 25.57 1.58 -21.16
CA PRO A 78 25.57 0.34 -20.41
C PRO A 78 26.95 -0.33 -20.58
N GLN A 79 27.62 -0.68 -19.47
CA GLN A 79 28.88 -1.41 -19.56
C GLN A 79 28.69 -2.67 -20.39
N ASP A 80 29.59 -2.92 -21.33
CA ASP A 80 29.55 -4.10 -22.18
C ASP A 80 29.62 -5.38 -21.31
N ARG A 81 28.45 -5.96 -21.04
CA ARG A 81 28.30 -7.19 -20.25
C ARG A 81 28.46 -8.37 -21.21
N SER A 82 29.60 -8.44 -21.87
CA SER A 82 30.00 -9.61 -22.65
C SER A 82 30.41 -10.73 -21.69
N GLY A 83 29.40 -11.35 -21.07
CA GLY A 83 29.54 -12.38 -20.04
C GLY A 83 28.23 -12.64 -19.30
N GLY A 84 27.97 -13.90 -18.97
CA GLY A 84 26.75 -14.33 -18.28
C GLY A 84 26.48 -13.57 -16.97
N LYS A 85 25.23 -13.59 -16.50
CA LYS A 85 24.82 -12.95 -15.24
C LYS A 85 25.82 -13.32 -14.14
N ARG A 86 26.30 -12.31 -13.40
CA ARG A 86 27.18 -12.50 -12.24
C ARG A 86 26.56 -13.56 -11.32
N VAL A 87 27.38 -14.43 -10.73
CA VAL A 87 26.92 -15.57 -9.90
C VAL A 87 25.99 -15.13 -8.77
N GLU A 88 26.20 -13.92 -8.24
CA GLU A 88 25.35 -13.27 -7.24
C GLU A 88 23.93 -12.94 -7.73
N ASN A 89 23.77 -12.65 -9.03
CA ASN A 89 22.48 -12.31 -9.66
C ASN A 89 21.76 -13.53 -10.24
N ILE A 90 22.31 -14.74 -10.05
CA ILE A 90 21.64 -15.97 -10.45
C ILE A 90 20.64 -16.33 -9.35
N ILE A 91 19.35 -16.16 -9.64
CA ILE A 91 18.28 -16.63 -8.77
C ILE A 91 18.33 -18.16 -8.78
N LYS A 92 18.75 -18.76 -7.65
CA LYS A 92 18.90 -20.22 -7.48
C LYS A 92 17.60 -20.91 -7.03
N MET A 93 16.58 -20.13 -6.67
CA MET A 93 15.28 -20.66 -6.25
C MET A 93 14.34 -20.73 -7.46
N THR A 94 13.49 -21.76 -7.48
CA THR A 94 12.40 -21.85 -8.46
C THR A 94 11.45 -20.68 -8.24
N PRO A 95 11.21 -19.82 -9.24
CA PRO A 95 10.24 -18.75 -9.14
C PRO A 95 8.83 -19.31 -8.91
N GLY A 96 8.01 -18.58 -8.14
CA GLY A 96 6.60 -18.91 -7.91
C GLY A 96 6.20 -18.89 -6.44
N PRO A 97 4.92 -19.18 -6.16
CA PRO A 97 4.42 -19.25 -4.79
C PRO A 97 5.18 -20.30 -3.98
N THR A 98 5.45 -19.97 -2.72
CA THR A 98 6.11 -20.91 -1.80
C THR A 98 5.18 -22.08 -1.50
N GLN A 99 5.75 -23.22 -1.05
CA GLN A 99 4.94 -24.35 -0.58
C GLN A 99 3.96 -23.96 0.53
N TYR A 100 4.34 -22.98 1.36
CA TYR A 100 3.48 -22.40 2.38
C TYR A 100 2.22 -21.78 1.79
N ALA A 101 2.36 -20.97 0.73
CA ALA A 101 1.21 -20.37 0.05
C ALA A 101 0.35 -21.43 -0.65
N THR A 102 0.96 -22.33 -1.42
CA THR A 102 0.22 -23.34 -2.19
C THR A 102 -0.56 -24.34 -1.34
N SER A 103 -0.20 -24.52 -0.07
CA SER A 103 -0.87 -25.45 0.84
C SER A 103 -2.03 -24.81 1.64
N ARG A 104 -2.20 -23.49 1.55
CA ARG A 104 -3.15 -22.72 2.37
C ARG A 104 -4.13 -21.88 1.57
N VAL A 105 -3.99 -21.84 0.25
CA VAL A 105 -4.80 -21.02 -0.64
C VAL A 105 -5.68 -21.93 -1.49
N ASP A 106 -6.98 -21.86 -1.26
CA ASP A 106 -8.00 -22.58 -2.01
C ASP A 106 -8.88 -21.64 -2.87
N ASP A 107 -8.90 -20.35 -2.54
CA ASP A 107 -9.71 -19.32 -3.19
C ASP A 107 -9.04 -17.93 -3.13
N ILE A 108 -9.70 -16.94 -3.75
CA ILE A 108 -9.20 -15.56 -3.79
C ILE A 108 -9.08 -14.97 -2.38
N LYS A 109 -10.02 -15.29 -1.47
CA LYS A 109 -10.03 -14.75 -0.11
C LYS A 109 -8.85 -15.27 0.71
N SER A 110 -8.64 -16.58 0.74
CA SER A 110 -7.51 -17.23 1.40
C SER A 110 -6.17 -16.79 0.82
N SER A 111 -6.11 -16.46 -0.48
CA SER A 111 -4.91 -15.85 -1.08
C SER A 111 -4.60 -14.47 -0.49
N PHE A 112 -5.63 -13.63 -0.28
CA PHE A 112 -5.48 -12.30 0.30
C PHE A 112 -5.11 -12.37 1.79
N GLN A 113 -5.68 -13.34 2.51
CA GLN A 113 -5.40 -13.57 3.94
C GLN A 113 -3.95 -13.98 4.23
N LEU A 114 -3.15 -14.35 3.21
CA LEU A 114 -1.70 -14.51 3.39
C LEU A 114 -0.99 -13.18 3.68
N PHE A 115 -1.51 -12.08 3.14
CA PHE A 115 -0.95 -10.73 3.31
C PHE A 115 -1.60 -9.99 4.47
N LEU A 116 -2.88 -10.24 4.70
CA LEU A 116 -3.63 -9.72 5.84
C LEU A 116 -4.23 -10.89 6.65
N PRO A 117 -3.44 -11.55 7.50
CA PRO A 117 -3.92 -12.64 8.34
C PRO A 117 -4.97 -12.16 9.35
N GLU A 118 -5.86 -13.07 9.77
CA GLU A 118 -6.89 -12.78 10.78
C GLU A 118 -6.33 -12.18 12.08
N SER A 119 -5.10 -12.52 12.46
CA SER A 119 -4.43 -11.91 13.62
C SER A 119 -4.13 -10.43 13.43
N ILE A 120 -3.81 -10.00 12.21
CA ILE A 120 -3.59 -8.59 11.89
C ILE A 120 -4.93 -7.88 11.78
N GLU A 121 -5.92 -8.48 11.12
CA GLU A 121 -7.30 -7.94 11.08
C GLU A 121 -7.83 -7.71 12.50
N GLY A 122 -7.62 -8.67 13.41
CA GLY A 122 -8.01 -8.55 14.82
C GLY A 122 -7.31 -7.40 15.55
N ILE A 123 -6.00 -7.19 15.32
CA ILE A 123 -5.27 -6.07 15.92
C ILE A 123 -5.81 -4.74 15.41
N ILE A 124 -6.05 -4.61 14.10
CA ILE A 124 -6.63 -3.40 13.51
C ILE A 124 -8.00 -3.15 14.13
N LEU A 125 -8.87 -4.17 14.16
CA LEU A 125 -10.21 -4.07 14.72
C LEU A 125 -10.21 -3.63 16.18
N ASP A 126 -9.36 -4.22 17.01
CA ASP A 126 -9.26 -3.92 18.43
C ASP A 126 -8.77 -2.48 18.65
N MET A 127 -7.75 -2.05 17.90
CA MET A 127 -7.19 -0.71 18.01
C MET A 127 -8.16 0.37 17.50
N THR A 128 -8.82 0.15 16.36
CA THR A 128 -9.83 1.08 15.83
C THR A 128 -11.03 1.19 16.76
N ASN A 129 -11.48 0.10 17.39
CA ASN A 129 -12.55 0.16 18.38
C ASN A 129 -12.14 0.87 19.67
N LEU A 130 -10.90 0.69 20.11
CA LEU A 130 -10.36 1.40 21.27
C LEU A 130 -10.33 2.91 20.99
N GLU A 131 -9.83 3.29 19.82
CA GLU A 131 -9.71 4.68 19.40
C GLU A 131 -11.09 5.33 19.17
N GLY A 132 -12.00 4.64 18.48
CA GLY A 132 -13.36 5.11 18.28
C GLY A 132 -14.12 5.31 19.59
N LYS A 133 -13.92 4.43 20.59
CA LYS A 133 -14.45 4.65 21.95
C LYS A 133 -13.81 5.85 22.65
N ARG A 134 -12.52 6.09 22.44
CA ARG A 134 -11.80 7.25 23.00
C ARG A 134 -12.33 8.56 22.42
N VAL A 135 -12.61 8.60 21.12
CA VAL A 135 -13.03 9.82 20.39
C VAL A 135 -14.54 10.08 20.54
N PHE A 136 -15.37 9.04 20.40
CA PHE A 136 -16.84 9.18 20.34
C PHE A 136 -17.58 8.69 21.60
N GLY A 137 -16.88 8.06 22.56
CA GLY A 137 -17.49 7.57 23.79
C GLY A 137 -18.67 6.63 23.52
N ASP A 138 -19.80 6.90 24.17
CA ASP A 138 -21.03 6.10 24.05
C ASP A 138 -21.70 6.19 22.66
N ALA A 139 -21.30 7.16 21.82
CA ALA A 139 -21.79 7.26 20.45
C ALA A 139 -21.07 6.30 19.49
N TRP A 140 -19.95 5.69 19.93
CA TRP A 140 -19.23 4.72 19.11
C TRP A 140 -20.02 3.41 18.99
N ARG A 141 -20.24 2.99 17.75
CA ARG A 141 -20.69 1.63 17.46
C ARG A 141 -19.46 0.76 17.27
N GLU A 142 -19.32 -0.27 18.11
CA GLU A 142 -18.27 -1.27 17.92
C GLU A 142 -18.31 -1.84 16.50
N LEU A 143 -17.17 -1.76 15.82
CA LEU A 143 -16.93 -2.41 14.54
C LEU A 143 -16.73 -3.90 14.78
N ASP A 144 -17.30 -4.71 13.90
CA ASP A 144 -17.00 -6.13 13.83
C ASP A 144 -16.05 -6.45 12.66
N LEU A 145 -15.69 -7.73 12.54
CA LEU A 145 -14.81 -8.18 11.47
C LEU A 145 -15.44 -7.98 10.07
N VAL A 146 -16.77 -8.03 9.98
CA VAL A 146 -17.49 -7.85 8.70
C VAL A 146 -17.41 -6.39 8.28
N ASP A 147 -17.59 -5.44 9.21
CA ASP A 147 -17.42 -4.01 8.98
C ASP A 147 -16.01 -3.69 8.45
N LEU A 148 -14.98 -4.24 9.09
CA LEU A 148 -13.59 -4.04 8.67
C LEU A 148 -13.32 -4.65 7.28
N GLN A 149 -13.78 -5.88 7.03
CA GLN A 149 -13.62 -6.54 5.73
C GLN A 149 -14.41 -5.82 4.62
N ALA A 150 -15.58 -5.29 4.94
CA ALA A 150 -16.38 -4.47 4.03
C ALA A 150 -15.65 -3.17 3.68
N TYR A 151 -15.07 -2.50 4.67
CA TYR A 151 -14.26 -1.29 4.48
C TYR A 151 -13.06 -1.55 3.57
N ILE A 152 -12.26 -2.59 3.87
CA ILE A 152 -11.10 -2.99 3.05
C ILE A 152 -11.54 -3.36 1.63
N GLY A 153 -12.67 -4.06 1.49
CA GLY A 153 -13.25 -4.41 0.20
C GLY A 153 -13.58 -3.18 -0.64
N LEU A 154 -14.10 -2.10 -0.03
CA LEU A 154 -14.36 -0.85 -0.71
C LEU A 154 -13.09 -0.10 -1.11
N LEU A 155 -12.02 -0.15 -0.31
CA LEU A 155 -10.72 0.41 -0.69
C LEU A 155 -10.15 -0.29 -1.92
N ILE A 156 -10.18 -1.63 -1.94
CA ILE A 156 -9.76 -2.42 -3.10
C ILE A 156 -10.62 -2.07 -4.32
N LEU A 157 -11.94 -1.95 -4.13
CA LEU A 157 -12.86 -1.61 -5.21
C LEU A 157 -12.63 -0.19 -5.76
N ALA A 158 -12.32 0.79 -4.90
CA ALA A 158 -11.94 2.13 -5.31
C ALA A 158 -10.65 2.12 -6.16
N GLY A 159 -9.67 1.31 -5.77
CA GLY A 159 -8.46 1.07 -6.57
C GLY A 159 -8.75 0.47 -7.94
N VAL A 160 -9.66 -0.50 -8.03
CA VAL A 160 -10.12 -1.09 -9.30
C VAL A 160 -10.74 -0.04 -10.22
N TYR A 161 -11.51 0.88 -9.66
CA TYR A 161 -12.11 1.98 -10.43
C TYR A 161 -11.13 3.12 -10.76
N ARG A 162 -9.89 3.08 -10.25
CA ARG A 162 -8.90 4.17 -10.36
C ARG A 162 -9.45 5.51 -9.85
N SER A 163 -10.27 5.44 -8.80
CA SER A 163 -11.03 6.58 -8.28
C SER A 163 -10.27 7.34 -7.18
N ASN A 164 -8.93 7.31 -7.18
CA ASN A 164 -8.10 8.00 -6.20
C ASN A 164 -8.27 9.53 -6.24
N ASN A 165 -8.61 10.08 -7.41
CA ASN A 165 -8.86 11.52 -7.61
C ASN A 165 -10.35 11.89 -7.62
N GLU A 166 -11.24 10.95 -7.28
CA GLU A 166 -12.68 11.20 -7.22
C GLU A 166 -13.09 11.50 -5.77
N ALA A 167 -13.96 12.50 -5.58
CA ALA A 167 -14.52 12.75 -4.26
C ALA A 167 -15.29 11.52 -3.75
N THR A 168 -15.09 11.12 -2.51
CA THR A 168 -15.80 9.98 -1.89
C THR A 168 -17.32 10.10 -2.04
N LYS A 169 -17.86 11.32 -1.96
CA LYS A 169 -19.29 11.60 -2.21
C LYS A 169 -19.77 11.17 -3.59
N SER A 170 -18.93 11.29 -4.63
CA SER A 170 -19.24 10.87 -6.00
C SER A 170 -19.38 9.36 -6.10
N LEU A 171 -18.53 8.61 -5.42
CA LEU A 171 -18.59 7.14 -5.41
C LEU A 171 -19.87 6.61 -4.75
N TRP A 172 -20.37 7.33 -3.76
CA TRP A 172 -21.63 7.04 -3.05
C TRP A 172 -22.83 7.83 -3.60
N ASP A 173 -22.77 8.41 -4.79
CA ASP A 173 -23.94 9.06 -5.39
C ASP A 173 -25.00 8.04 -5.87
N GLU A 174 -26.28 8.38 -5.76
CA GLU A 174 -27.39 7.48 -6.12
C GLU A 174 -27.54 7.31 -7.64
N GLU A 175 -27.26 8.35 -8.43
CA GLU A 175 -27.46 8.35 -9.87
C GLU A 175 -26.18 8.05 -10.65
N SER A 176 -25.07 8.67 -10.23
CA SER A 176 -23.77 8.65 -10.92
C SER A 176 -22.70 7.81 -10.21
N GLY A 177 -22.98 7.37 -8.99
CA GLY A 177 -22.04 6.62 -8.17
C GLY A 177 -21.95 5.14 -8.52
N ARG A 178 -21.36 4.39 -7.61
CA ARG A 178 -21.09 2.96 -7.75
C ARG A 178 -22.03 2.19 -6.81
N PRO A 179 -23.01 1.43 -7.33
CA PRO A 179 -24.03 0.79 -6.49
C PRO A 179 -23.46 -0.11 -5.38
N MET A 180 -22.31 -0.74 -5.63
CA MET A 180 -21.63 -1.61 -4.68
C MET A 180 -21.18 -0.87 -3.41
N PHE A 181 -20.86 0.43 -3.50
CA PHE A 181 -20.40 1.20 -2.35
C PHE A 181 -21.53 1.44 -1.36
N GLN A 182 -22.65 2.01 -1.84
CA GLN A 182 -23.86 2.20 -1.04
C GLN A 182 -24.45 0.87 -0.54
N ALA A 183 -24.40 -0.20 -1.35
CA ALA A 183 -24.89 -1.51 -0.97
C ALA A 183 -24.05 -2.17 0.15
N THR A 184 -22.78 -1.79 0.27
CA THR A 184 -21.86 -2.36 1.26
C THR A 184 -21.92 -1.62 2.59
N MET A 185 -21.83 -0.28 2.57
CA MET A 185 -21.99 0.55 3.77
C MET A 185 -22.37 1.99 3.41
N SER A 186 -22.92 2.73 4.37
CA SER A 186 -23.24 4.14 4.14
C SER A 186 -21.96 4.99 4.06
N LEU A 187 -22.04 6.12 3.35
CA LEU A 187 -20.93 7.08 3.26
C LEU A 187 -20.51 7.59 4.66
N GLN A 188 -21.48 7.77 5.55
CA GLN A 188 -21.22 8.19 6.93
C GLN A 188 -20.40 7.13 7.68
N GLN A 189 -20.75 5.85 7.55
CA GLN A 189 -19.99 4.77 8.18
C GLN A 189 -18.58 4.67 7.61
N PHE A 190 -18.43 4.82 6.29
CA PHE A 190 -17.11 4.83 5.65
C PHE A 190 -16.22 5.93 6.22
N HIS A 191 -16.69 7.17 6.29
CA HIS A 191 -15.91 8.29 6.84
C HIS A 191 -15.56 8.13 8.32
N VAL A 192 -16.47 7.55 9.11
CA VAL A 192 -16.20 7.27 10.52
C VAL A 192 -15.06 6.25 10.63
N ILE A 193 -15.08 5.18 9.84
CA ILE A 193 -14.01 4.16 9.88
C ILE A 193 -12.70 4.72 9.33
N ASP A 194 -12.74 5.42 8.20
CA ASP A 194 -11.58 6.02 7.53
C ASP A 194 -10.80 6.95 8.47
N ARG A 195 -11.51 7.82 9.20
CA ARG A 195 -10.91 8.72 10.19
C ARG A 195 -10.19 7.97 11.32
N GLU A 196 -10.76 6.88 11.84
CA GLU A 196 -10.18 6.18 12.99
C GLU A 196 -9.07 5.19 12.58
N VAL A 197 -9.01 4.80 11.30
CA VAL A 197 -7.95 3.92 10.79
C VAL A 197 -6.75 4.72 10.28
N VAL A 198 -6.97 5.92 9.72
CA VAL A 198 -5.94 6.74 9.06
C VAL A 198 -5.49 7.94 9.92
N GLY A 199 -6.26 8.30 10.96
CA GLY A 199 -6.01 9.46 11.84
C GLY A 199 -4.85 9.32 12.83
#